data_AF-A0A151WRN5-F1
#
_entry.id   AF-A0A151WRN5-F1
#
_cell.length_a   1.000
_cell.length_b   1.000
_cell.length_c   1.000
_cell.angle_alpha   90.00
_cell.angle_beta   90.00
_cell.angle_gamma   90.00
#
_symmetry.space_group_name_H-M   'P 1'
#
loop_
_entity.id
_entity.type
_entity.pdbx_description
1 polymer ?
#
loop_
_entity_poly.entity_id
_entity_poly.type
_entity_poly.pdbx_seq_one_letter_code
_entity_poly.pdbx_strand_id
1 'polypeptide(L)'
;MYPSEQLQNIAEIMDNEFLKFHGTSFSKENKIFDKITDVVCFKNNYCVPREVVACLVRTRTYIRLRKINKEIILNNIMKKKAKKIRKLSNKENVFTRIK
;
A
#
# COMPACT_ATOMS: atom_id res chain seq x y z
N MET A 1 16.58 -6.21 -20.06
CA MET A 1 15.80 -7.47 -19.98
C MET A 1 14.34 -7.10 -20.01
N TYR A 2 13.56 -7.62 -20.96
CA TYR A 2 12.11 -7.40 -21.04
C TYR A 2 11.37 -8.66 -20.57
N PRO A 3 10.32 -8.53 -19.77
CA PRO A 3 9.50 -9.68 -19.40
C PRO A 3 8.74 -10.20 -20.63
N SER A 4 8.50 -11.51 -20.67
CA SER A 4 7.65 -12.10 -21.70
C SER A 4 6.24 -11.51 -21.64
N GLU A 5 5.56 -11.48 -22.78
CA GLU A 5 4.18 -11.02 -22.87
C GLU A 5 3.26 -11.78 -21.89
N GLN A 6 3.47 -13.10 -21.77
CA GLN A 6 2.78 -13.94 -20.79
C GLN A 6 2.97 -13.43 -19.35
N LEU A 7 4.20 -13.11 -18.94
CA LEU A 7 4.46 -12.61 -17.58
C LEU A 7 3.87 -11.21 -17.36
N GLN A 8 3.84 -10.36 -18.40
CA GLN A 8 3.20 -9.05 -18.34
C GLN A 8 1.69 -9.18 -18.15
N ASN A 9 1.03 -10.03 -18.93
CA ASN A 9 -0.41 -10.28 -18.80
C ASN A 9 -0.78 -10.80 -17.41
N ILE A 10 0.02 -11.70 -16.85
CA ILE A 10 -0.17 -12.21 -15.48
C ILE A 10 -0.02 -11.10 -14.45
N ALA A 11 0.99 -10.23 -14.61
CA ALA A 11 1.22 -9.12 -13.70
C ALA A 11 0.04 -8.12 -13.72
N GLU A 12 -0.55 -7.88 -14.89
CA GLU A 12 -1.73 -7.02 -15.03
C GLU A 12 -2.98 -7.62 -14.37
N ILE A 13 -3.26 -8.91 -14.62
CA ILE A 13 -4.35 -9.62 -13.94
C ILE A 13 -4.14 -9.60 -12.42
N MET A 14 -2.90 -9.85 -11.99
CA MET A 14 -2.52 -9.84 -10.57
C MET A 14 -2.76 -8.48 -9.93
N ASP A 15 -2.34 -7.38 -10.56
CA ASP A 15 -2.54 -6.04 -9.97
C ASP A 15 -4.02 -5.67 -9.91
N ASN A 16 -4.81 -6.02 -10.94
CA ASN A 16 -6.24 -5.79 -10.95
C ASN A 16 -6.96 -6.55 -9.82
N GLU A 17 -6.69 -7.83 -9.64
CA GLU A 17 -7.29 -8.62 -8.55
C GLU A 17 -6.78 -8.18 -7.17
N PHE A 18 -5.50 -7.81 -7.08
CA PHE A 18 -4.93 -7.27 -5.84
C PHE A 18 -5.62 -5.96 -5.43
N LEU A 19 -5.85 -5.05 -6.38
CA LEU A 19 -6.56 -3.79 -6.14
C LEU A 19 -8.02 -4.02 -5.79
N LYS A 20 -8.70 -4.94 -6.49
CA LYS A 20 -10.08 -5.32 -6.18
C LYS A 20 -10.22 -5.91 -4.77
N PHE A 21 -9.29 -6.77 -4.36
CA PHE A 21 -9.34 -7.43 -3.06
C PHE A 21 -9.02 -6.49 -1.90
N HIS A 22 -8.10 -5.55 -2.09
CA HIS A 22 -7.62 -4.66 -1.01
C HIS A 22 -8.28 -3.27 -1.00
N GLY A 23 -8.69 -2.74 -2.15
CA GLY A 23 -9.18 -1.37 -2.27
C GLY A 23 -8.08 -0.36 -1.94
N THR A 24 -8.36 0.57 -1.02
CA THR A 24 -7.44 1.66 -0.59
C THR A 24 -6.50 1.28 0.55
N SER A 25 -6.84 0.26 1.34
CA SER A 25 -6.00 -0.24 2.46
C SER A 25 -5.71 -1.73 2.27
N PHE A 26 -5.20 -2.43 3.28
CA PHE A 26 -5.15 -3.89 3.22
C PHE A 26 -6.46 -4.48 3.76
N SER A 27 -6.96 -5.50 3.08
CA SER A 27 -8.06 -6.33 3.58
C SER A 27 -7.65 -6.99 4.88
N LYS A 28 -8.59 -7.10 5.83
CA LYS A 28 -8.40 -7.75 7.13
C LYS A 28 -8.64 -9.26 7.08
N GLU A 29 -8.95 -9.80 5.90
CA GLU A 29 -9.14 -11.23 5.73
C GLU A 29 -7.88 -12.03 6.02
N ASN A 30 -8.07 -13.28 6.43
CA ASN A 30 -6.98 -14.22 6.60
C ASN A 30 -6.47 -14.72 5.23
N LYS A 31 -5.21 -15.19 5.22
CA LYS A 31 -4.58 -15.86 4.07
C LYS A 31 -4.67 -15.05 2.76
N ILE A 32 -4.49 -13.73 2.85
CA ILE A 32 -4.59 -12.82 1.70
C ILE A 32 -3.69 -13.22 0.53
N PHE A 33 -2.48 -13.72 0.83
CA PHE A 33 -1.53 -14.15 -0.18
C PHE A 33 -2.10 -15.31 -0.99
N ASP A 34 -2.59 -16.35 -0.31
CA ASP A 34 -3.13 -17.53 -0.98
C ASP A 34 -4.38 -17.20 -1.76
N LYS A 35 -5.32 -16.45 -1.17
CA LYS A 35 -6.58 -16.07 -1.83
C LYS A 35 -6.35 -15.33 -3.14
N ILE A 36 -5.49 -14.30 -3.14
CA ILE A 36 -5.18 -13.55 -4.36
C ILE A 36 -4.42 -14.44 -5.35
N THR A 37 -3.46 -15.24 -4.86
CA THR A 37 -2.69 -16.16 -5.72
C THR A 37 -3.61 -17.14 -6.44
N ASP A 38 -4.54 -17.77 -5.73
CA ASP A 38 -5.44 -18.79 -6.29
C ASP A 38 -6.40 -18.18 -7.32
N VAL A 39 -6.92 -16.98 -7.06
CA VAL A 39 -7.77 -16.24 -8.02
C VAL A 39 -7.01 -15.90 -9.29
N VAL A 40 -5.77 -15.42 -9.18
CA VAL A 40 -4.94 -15.06 -10.34
C VAL A 40 -4.53 -16.31 -11.12
N CYS A 41 -4.14 -17.40 -10.44
CA CYS A 41 -3.86 -18.68 -11.08
C CYS A 41 -5.06 -19.19 -11.88
N PHE A 42 -6.25 -19.14 -11.29
CA PHE A 42 -7.49 -19.53 -11.96
C PHE A 42 -7.79 -18.67 -13.20
N LYS A 43 -7.71 -17.33 -13.07
CA LYS A 43 -7.96 -16.41 -14.19
C LYS A 43 -6.95 -16.51 -15.33
N ASN A 44 -5.74 -16.96 -15.02
CA ASN A 44 -4.69 -17.16 -16.01
C ASN A 44 -4.60 -18.63 -16.49
N ASN A 45 -5.63 -19.44 -16.25
CA ASN A 45 -5.69 -20.85 -16.65
C ASN A 45 -4.44 -21.65 -16.24
N TYR A 46 -3.85 -21.34 -15.09
CA TYR A 46 -2.64 -21.99 -14.57
C TYR A 46 -1.45 -22.00 -15.55
N CYS A 47 -1.36 -20.99 -16.43
CA CYS A 47 -0.34 -20.92 -17.47
C CYS A 47 1.09 -20.71 -16.91
N VAL A 48 1.24 -20.35 -15.63
CA VAL A 48 2.52 -20.32 -14.91
C VAL A 48 2.44 -21.05 -13.58
N PRO A 49 3.59 -21.49 -13.02
CA PRO A 49 3.63 -22.08 -11.69
C PRO A 49 3.05 -21.15 -10.62
N ARG A 50 2.35 -21.74 -9.65
CA ARG A 50 1.72 -21.00 -8.55
C ARG A 50 2.72 -20.18 -7.77
N GLU A 51 3.95 -20.67 -7.63
CA GLU A 51 5.05 -20.01 -6.93
C GLU A 51 5.45 -18.68 -7.58
N VAL A 52 5.36 -18.60 -8.91
CA VAL A 52 5.62 -17.37 -9.67
C VAL A 52 4.54 -16.34 -9.35
N VAL A 53 3.27 -16.74 -9.39
CA VAL A 53 2.13 -15.87 -9.03
C VAL A 53 2.22 -15.43 -7.57
N ALA A 54 2.49 -16.36 -6.66
CA ALA A 54 2.68 -16.07 -5.24
C ALA A 54 3.83 -15.08 -5.02
N CYS A 55 4.91 -15.17 -5.81
CA CYS A 55 6.00 -14.21 -5.77
C CYS A 55 5.56 -12.80 -6.19
N LEU A 56 4.76 -12.69 -7.26
CA LEU A 56 4.19 -11.42 -7.71
C LEU A 56 3.30 -10.79 -6.63
N VAL A 57 2.38 -11.57 -6.06
CA VAL A 57 1.47 -11.11 -4.99
C VAL A 57 2.26 -10.65 -3.75
N ARG A 58 3.26 -11.42 -3.30
CA ARG A 58 4.13 -11.04 -2.18
C ARG A 58 4.86 -9.74 -2.46
N THR A 59 5.47 -9.62 -3.64
CA THR A 59 6.22 -8.43 -4.05
C THR A 59 5.32 -7.20 -4.04
N ARG A 60 4.13 -7.30 -4.65
CA ARG A 60 3.16 -6.22 -4.70
C ARG A 60 2.68 -5.79 -3.30
N THR A 61 2.46 -6.76 -2.43
CA THR A 61 2.09 -6.54 -1.02
C THR A 61 3.16 -5.76 -0.28
N TYR A 62 4.43 -6.19 -0.35
CA TYR A 62 5.52 -5.50 0.35
C TYR A 62 5.76 -4.09 -0.20
N ILE A 63 5.63 -3.89 -1.51
CA ILE A 63 5.67 -2.55 -2.12
C ILE A 63 4.57 -1.66 -1.53
N ARG A 64 3.33 -2.16 -1.42
CA ARG A 64 2.21 -1.40 -0.85
C ARG A 64 2.40 -1.10 0.63
N LEU A 65 2.85 -2.08 1.40
CA LEU A 65 3.16 -1.91 2.82
C LEU A 65 4.21 -0.83 3.04
N ARG A 66 5.27 -0.84 2.22
CA ARG A 66 6.32 0.18 2.28
C ARG A 66 5.78 1.58 1.96
N LYS A 67 4.86 1.71 0.99
CA LYS A 67 4.20 3.00 0.68
C LYS A 67 3.37 3.50 1.87
N ILE A 68 2.51 2.64 2.43
CA ILE A 68 1.68 2.98 3.59
C ILE A 68 2.54 3.40 4.79
N ASN A 69 3.61 2.66 5.09
CA ASN A 69 4.50 3.01 6.19
C ASN A 69 5.18 4.38 5.99
N LYS A 70 5.60 4.70 4.76
CA LYS A 70 6.14 6.03 4.44
C LYS A 70 5.11 7.13 4.65
N GLU A 71 3.88 6.93 4.18
CA GLU A 71 2.78 7.90 4.36
C GLU A 71 2.47 8.15 5.83
N ILE A 72 2.43 7.09 6.66
CA ILE A 72 2.24 7.22 8.11
C ILE A 72 3.35 8.07 8.74
N ILE A 73 4.61 7.83 8.38
CA ILE A 73 5.76 8.62 8.88
C ILE A 73 5.62 10.10 8.50
N LEU A 74 5.33 10.38 7.23
CA LEU A 74 5.15 11.74 6.72
C LEU A 74 4.00 12.46 7.43
N ASN A 75 2.85 11.79 7.58
CA ASN A 75 1.70 12.32 8.28
C ASN A 75 2.01 12.64 9.75
N ASN A 76 2.78 11.80 10.43
CA ASN A 76 3.19 12.03 11.80
C ASN A 76 4.15 13.24 11.92
N ILE A 77 5.07 13.41 10.97
CA ILE A 77 5.95 14.59 10.92
C ILE A 77 5.11 15.86 10.73
N MET A 78 4.16 15.85 9.80
CA MET A 78 3.27 16.99 9.54
C MET A 78 2.43 17.35 10.78
N LYS A 79 1.83 16.35 11.45
CA LYS A 79 1.08 16.55 12.70
C LYS A 79 1.95 17.17 13.79
N LYS A 80 3.20 16.73 13.94
CA LYS A 80 4.16 17.31 14.90
C LYS A 80 4.48 18.77 14.56
N LYS A 81 4.75 19.09 13.29
CA LYS A 81 5.00 20.47 12.84
C LYS A 81 3.79 21.38 13.11
N ALA A 82 2.59 20.95 12.73
CA ALA A 82 1.36 21.69 12.97
C ALA A 82 1.12 21.96 14.47
N LYS A 83 1.37 20.96 15.33
CA LYS A 83 1.27 21.12 16.80
C LYS A 83 2.27 22.15 17.33
N LYS A 84 3.49 22.22 16.78
CA LYS A 84 4.50 23.21 17.16
C LYS A 84 4.08 24.62 16.76
N ILE A 85 3.61 24.82 15.53
CA ILE A 85 3.12 26.11 15.02
C ILE A 85 1.95 26.62 15.87
N ARG A 86 0.95 25.76 16.14
CA ARG A 86 -0.19 26.12 17.00
C ARG A 86 0.24 26.55 18.40
N LYS A 87 1.23 25.89 18.99
CA LYS A 87 1.76 26.28 20.31
C LYS A 87 2.43 27.66 20.28
N LEU A 88 3.16 27.99 19.21
CA LEU A 88 3.82 29.28 19.06
C LEU A 88 2.78 30.41 18.91
N SER A 89 1.82 30.25 17.99
CA SER A 89 0.74 31.23 17.78
C SER A 89 -0.11 31.44 19.04
N ASN A 90 -0.43 30.37 19.78
CA ASN A 90 -1.14 30.50 21.06
C ASN A 90 -0.30 31.21 22.13
N LYS A 91 1.04 31.13 22.08
CA LYS A 91 1.93 31.80 23.03
C LYS A 91 2.05 33.29 22.73
N GLU A 92 2.06 33.67 21.45
CA GLU A 92 2.03 35.08 21.00
C GLU A 92 0.71 35.77 21.38
N ASN A 93 -0.44 35.09 21.21
CA ASN A 93 -1.76 35.60 21.60
C ASN A 93 -1.93 35.82 23.12
N VAL A 94 -1.18 35.10 23.95
CA VAL A 94 -1.17 35.31 25.41
C VAL A 94 -0.33 36.54 25.76
N PHE A 95 0.81 36.74 25.09
CA PHE A 95 1.67 37.90 25.32
C PHE A 95 1.05 39.22 24.83
N THR A 96 0.24 39.21 23.77
CA THR A 96 -0.48 40.40 23.29
C THR A 96 -1.72 40.76 24.09
N ARG A 97 -2.27 39.84 24.90
CA ARG A 97 -3.43 40.09 25.79
C ARG A 97 -3.08 40.60 27.20
N ILE A 98 -1.79 40.66 27.55
CA ILE A 98 -1.30 41.11 28.87
C ILE A 98 -0.70 42.55 28.77
N LYS A 99 -0.94 43.25 27.67
CA LYS A 99 -0.64 44.69 27.50
C LYS A 99 -1.94 45.46 27.33
#